data_AF-A0A177B8J0-F1
#
_entry.id   AF-A0A177B8J0-F1
#
_cell.length_a   1.000
_cell.length_b   1.000
_cell.length_c   1.000
_cell.angle_alpha   90.00
_cell.angle_beta   90.00
_cell.angle_gamma   90.00
#
_symmetry.space_group_name_H-M   'P 1'
#
loop_
_entity.id
_entity.type
_entity.pdbx_description
1 polymer ?
#
loop_
_entity_poly.entity_id
_entity_poly.type
_entity_poly.pdbx_seq_one_letter_code
_entity_poly.pdbx_strand_id
1 'polypeptide(L)'
;MNDQKKLKIVIRNLPCTMTKESFLEKYKNVTTFDYFQFYPNNMLEPKNLPFIIIKFKTSEDMVLFYNFISSDEIKDENGNEHKCIIEFCMNQSIPVNEQYDHLGNTIESDRRFINFLKHIDEPKESISNKFSQDLLLKEIELRKQTFSKSKNTELTEHIIHMLKTKKDNRTMKYSKDRKKKHSRSLRSSQKHG
;
A
#
# COMPACT_ATOMS: atom_id res chain seq x y z
N MET A 1 -20.20 19.74 -25.94
CA MET A 1 -19.61 18.57 -25.25
C MET A 1 -18.65 17.94 -26.24
N ASN A 2 -17.36 17.88 -25.94
CA ASN A 2 -16.44 17.10 -26.77
C ASN A 2 -16.82 15.63 -26.59
N ASP A 3 -17.59 15.08 -27.51
CA ASP A 3 -17.78 13.63 -27.62
C ASP A 3 -16.45 13.02 -28.05
N GLN A 4 -15.54 12.90 -27.08
CA GLN A 4 -14.34 12.13 -27.23
C GLN A 4 -14.77 10.70 -27.54
N LYS A 5 -14.44 10.23 -28.74
CA LYS A 5 -14.86 8.92 -29.27
C LYS A 5 -14.45 7.84 -28.26
N LYS A 6 -15.44 7.32 -27.51
CA LYS A 6 -15.22 6.32 -26.47
C LYS A 6 -15.00 4.97 -27.15
N LEU A 7 -13.75 4.53 -27.19
CA LEU A 7 -13.34 3.29 -27.85
C LEU A 7 -12.75 2.28 -26.88
N LYS A 8 -12.68 2.62 -25.59
CA LYS A 8 -12.14 1.77 -24.53
C LYS A 8 -13.28 1.25 -23.66
N ILE A 9 -13.37 -0.07 -23.54
CA ILE A 9 -14.41 -0.78 -22.80
C ILE A 9 -13.79 -1.66 -21.70
N VAL A 10 -14.60 -1.98 -20.70
CA VAL A 10 -14.35 -3.01 -19.69
C VAL A 10 -15.33 -4.15 -19.92
N ILE A 11 -14.85 -5.38 -19.89
CA ILE A 11 -15.65 -6.60 -19.89
C ILE A 11 -15.49 -7.22 -18.51
N ARG A 12 -16.56 -7.23 -17.72
CA ARG A 12 -16.62 -7.79 -16.36
C ARG A 12 -17.40 -9.11 -16.35
N ASN A 13 -17.31 -9.82 -15.23
CA ASN A 13 -18.05 -11.06 -14.99
C ASN A 13 -17.60 -12.22 -15.89
N LEU A 14 -16.30 -12.28 -16.19
CA LEU A 14 -15.71 -13.41 -16.90
C LEU A 14 -15.58 -14.61 -15.95
N PRO A 15 -15.62 -15.86 -16.46
CA PRO A 15 -15.35 -17.05 -15.68
C PRO A 15 -13.99 -16.97 -14.97
N CYS A 16 -13.92 -17.44 -13.72
CA CYS A 16 -12.66 -17.50 -12.96
C CYS A 16 -11.57 -18.33 -13.64
N THR A 17 -11.97 -19.35 -14.43
CA THR A 17 -11.05 -20.23 -15.17
C THR A 17 -10.59 -19.63 -16.49
N MET A 18 -11.18 -18.52 -16.95
CA MET A 18 -10.81 -17.88 -18.21
C MET A 18 -9.42 -17.26 -18.07
N THR A 19 -8.48 -17.67 -18.93
CA THR A 19 -7.16 -17.05 -19.04
C THR A 19 -7.11 -16.00 -20.15
N LYS A 20 -6.07 -15.16 -20.12
CA LYS A 20 -5.80 -14.18 -21.17
C LYS A 20 -5.68 -14.84 -22.55
N GLU A 21 -4.98 -15.96 -22.61
CA GLU A 21 -4.69 -16.69 -23.85
C GLU A 21 -5.98 -17.28 -24.44
N SER A 22 -6.77 -17.97 -23.61
CA SER A 22 -8.05 -18.57 -24.02
C SER A 22 -9.02 -17.53 -24.57
N PHE A 23 -9.12 -16.37 -23.89
CA PHE A 23 -9.93 -15.26 -24.39
C PHE A 23 -9.43 -14.76 -25.74
N LEU A 24 -8.13 -14.51 -25.89
CA LEU A 24 -7.57 -14.02 -27.13
C LEU A 24 -7.77 -15.03 -28.26
N GLU A 25 -7.53 -16.32 -28.05
CA GLU A 25 -7.75 -17.35 -29.07
C GLU A 25 -9.19 -17.36 -29.59
N LYS A 26 -10.18 -17.22 -28.69
CA LYS A 26 -11.60 -17.19 -29.06
C LYS A 26 -11.96 -15.95 -29.90
N TYR A 27 -11.42 -14.78 -29.56
CA TYR A 27 -11.84 -13.50 -30.18
C TYR A 27 -10.83 -12.87 -31.14
N LYS A 28 -9.66 -13.48 -31.38
CA LYS A 28 -8.59 -12.97 -32.26
C LYS A 28 -9.06 -12.73 -33.68
N ASN A 29 -10.00 -13.53 -34.17
CA ASN A 29 -10.49 -13.45 -35.54
C ASN A 29 -11.59 -12.39 -35.73
N VAL A 30 -12.16 -11.86 -34.64
CA VAL A 30 -13.30 -10.95 -34.69
C VAL A 30 -12.85 -9.51 -34.89
N THR A 31 -11.68 -9.13 -34.38
CA THR A 31 -11.28 -7.72 -34.31
C THR A 31 -9.79 -7.55 -34.00
N THR A 32 -9.25 -6.37 -34.31
CA THR A 32 -7.91 -5.96 -33.89
C THR A 32 -7.98 -4.94 -32.76
N PHE A 33 -7.29 -5.23 -31.67
CA PHE A 33 -7.25 -4.38 -30.49
C PHE A 33 -6.06 -3.40 -30.55
N ASP A 34 -6.29 -2.15 -30.14
CA ASP A 34 -5.25 -1.12 -29.97
C ASP A 34 -4.55 -1.27 -28.61
N TYR A 35 -5.33 -1.68 -27.60
CA TYR A 35 -4.84 -1.98 -26.26
C TYR A 35 -5.65 -3.12 -25.68
N PHE A 36 -4.99 -4.02 -24.96
CA PHE A 36 -5.61 -5.15 -24.28
C PHE A 36 -4.91 -5.40 -22.95
N GLN A 37 -5.68 -5.42 -21.87
CA GLN A 37 -5.18 -5.76 -20.54
C GLN A 37 -6.14 -6.72 -19.85
N PHE A 38 -5.60 -7.84 -19.36
CA PHE A 38 -6.34 -8.86 -18.62
C PHE A 38 -6.03 -8.70 -17.12
N TYR A 39 -7.07 -8.67 -16.29
CA TYR A 39 -6.94 -8.64 -14.84
C TYR A 39 -7.43 -9.98 -14.28
N PRO A 40 -6.53 -10.85 -13.81
CA PRO A 40 -6.89 -12.14 -13.25
C PRO A 40 -7.66 -11.97 -11.93
N ASN A 41 -8.33 -13.04 -11.50
CA ASN A 41 -8.88 -13.11 -10.15
C ASN A 41 -7.75 -12.99 -9.12
N ASN A 42 -7.88 -12.06 -8.18
CA ASN A 42 -6.98 -11.98 -7.04
C ASN A 42 -7.35 -13.08 -6.04
N MET A 43 -6.49 -14.09 -5.84
CA MET A 43 -6.73 -15.16 -4.85
C MET A 43 -7.06 -14.64 -3.44
N LEU A 44 -6.60 -13.43 -3.09
CA LEU A 44 -6.86 -12.76 -1.82
C LEU A 44 -8.32 -12.31 -1.66
N GLU A 45 -9.02 -12.05 -2.76
CA GLU A 45 -10.42 -11.59 -2.78
C GLU A 45 -11.24 -12.50 -3.71
N PRO A 46 -11.66 -13.69 -3.25
CA PRO A 46 -12.31 -14.71 -4.09
C PRO A 46 -13.64 -14.26 -4.71
N LYS A 47 -14.21 -13.13 -4.26
CA LYS A 47 -15.40 -12.52 -4.85
C LYS A 47 -15.10 -11.70 -6.12
N ASN A 48 -13.84 -11.37 -6.38
CA ASN A 48 -13.46 -10.60 -7.55
C ASN A 48 -13.31 -11.52 -8.76
N LEU A 49 -14.27 -11.44 -9.67
CA LEU A 49 -14.16 -12.11 -10.95
C LEU A 49 -13.14 -11.40 -11.85
N PRO A 50 -12.48 -12.12 -12.75
CA PRO A 50 -11.58 -11.52 -13.73
C PRO A 50 -12.34 -10.54 -14.63
N PHE A 51 -11.62 -9.52 -15.10
CA PHE A 51 -12.14 -8.55 -16.05
C PHE A 51 -11.06 -8.15 -17.06
N ILE A 52 -11.50 -7.65 -18.21
CA ILE A 52 -10.63 -7.26 -19.31
C ILE A 52 -10.90 -5.81 -19.67
N ILE A 53 -9.83 -5.07 -19.98
CA ILE A 53 -9.91 -3.74 -20.57
C ILE A 53 -9.40 -3.81 -22.00
N ILE A 54 -10.22 -3.35 -22.95
CA ILE A 54 -9.91 -3.34 -24.38
C ILE A 54 -10.08 -1.94 -24.92
N LYS A 55 -9.17 -1.47 -25.78
CA LYS A 55 -9.39 -0.31 -26.64
C LYS A 55 -9.38 -0.72 -28.10
N PHE A 56 -10.36 -0.24 -28.86
CA PHE A 56 -10.47 -0.46 -30.29
C PHE A 56 -9.84 0.69 -31.07
N LYS A 57 -9.38 0.39 -32.29
CA LYS A 57 -8.92 1.40 -33.25
C LYS A 57 -10.10 2.18 -33.84
N THR A 58 -11.18 1.47 -34.16
CA THR A 58 -12.38 2.04 -34.77
C THR A 58 -13.63 1.74 -33.94
N SER A 59 -14.68 2.54 -34.12
CA SER A 59 -15.98 2.30 -33.49
C SER A 59 -16.73 1.12 -34.13
N GLU A 60 -16.48 0.85 -35.41
CA GLU A 60 -17.09 -0.26 -36.14
C GLU A 60 -16.63 -1.60 -35.56
N ASP A 61 -15.32 -1.76 -35.36
CA ASP A 61 -14.73 -2.93 -34.71
C ASP A 61 -15.31 -3.17 -33.31
N MET A 62 -15.52 -2.09 -32.54
CA MET A 62 -16.10 -2.17 -31.21
C MET A 62 -17.54 -2.69 -31.25
N VAL A 63 -18.36 -2.20 -32.18
CA VAL A 63 -19.77 -2.62 -32.33
C VAL A 63 -19.85 -4.08 -32.81
N LEU A 64 -19.03 -4.46 -33.79
CA LEU A 64 -18.94 -5.85 -34.25
C LEU A 64 -18.55 -6.79 -33.11
N PHE A 65 -17.52 -6.40 -32.35
CA PHE A 65 -17.09 -7.15 -31.18
C PHE A 65 -18.22 -7.26 -30.13
N TYR A 66 -18.88 -6.15 -29.81
CA TYR A 66 -19.99 -6.12 -28.84
C TYR A 66 -21.13 -7.07 -29.23
N ASN A 67 -21.51 -7.09 -30.50
CA ASN A 67 -22.56 -7.99 -30.99
C ASN A 67 -22.13 -9.46 -30.87
N PHE A 68 -20.89 -9.77 -31.23
CA PHE A 68 -20.36 -11.12 -31.15
C PHE A 68 -20.33 -11.63 -29.70
N ILE A 69 -19.70 -10.88 -28.80
CA ILE A 69 -19.58 -11.29 -27.39
C ILE A 69 -20.92 -11.30 -26.66
N SER A 70 -21.87 -10.42 -27.02
CA SER A 70 -23.21 -10.41 -26.41
C SER A 70 -24.04 -11.63 -26.79
N SER A 71 -23.76 -12.22 -27.97
CA SER A 71 -24.40 -13.44 -28.45
C SER A 71 -23.71 -14.72 -27.98
N ASP A 72 -22.53 -14.61 -27.37
CA ASP A 72 -21.67 -15.75 -27.07
C ASP A 72 -21.93 -16.29 -25.67
N GLU A 73 -22.16 -17.61 -25.58
CA GLU A 73 -22.33 -18.31 -24.32
C GLU A 73 -20.96 -18.64 -23.73
N ILE A 74 -20.52 -17.83 -22.78
CA ILE A 74 -19.25 -18.03 -22.08
C ILE A 74 -19.49 -18.99 -20.91
N LYS A 75 -18.89 -20.17 -20.96
CA LYS A 75 -19.02 -21.22 -19.93
C LYS A 75 -17.68 -21.44 -19.22
N ASP A 76 -17.74 -21.78 -17.93
CA ASP A 76 -16.56 -22.22 -17.17
C ASP A 76 -16.24 -23.71 -17.45
N GLU A 77 -15.15 -24.21 -16.87
CA GLU A 77 -14.78 -25.64 -16.98
C GLU A 77 -15.79 -26.59 -16.34
N ASN A 78 -16.64 -26.07 -15.44
CA ASN A 78 -17.70 -26.82 -14.76
C ASN A 78 -19.04 -26.77 -15.53
N GLY A 79 -19.11 -26.07 -16.66
CA GLY A 79 -20.31 -25.87 -17.47
C GLY A 79 -21.27 -24.77 -16.97
N ASN A 80 -20.88 -23.97 -15.97
CA ASN A 80 -21.66 -22.82 -15.53
C ASN A 80 -21.60 -21.70 -16.56
N GLU A 81 -22.76 -21.11 -16.86
CA GLU A 81 -22.88 -20.00 -17.81
C GLU A 81 -22.60 -18.66 -17.12
N HIS A 82 -21.73 -17.86 -17.73
CA HIS A 82 -21.35 -16.54 -17.26
C HIS A 82 -21.78 -15.46 -18.26
N LYS A 83 -22.74 -14.63 -17.84
CA LYS A 83 -23.15 -13.47 -18.63
C LYS A 83 -22.19 -12.30 -18.39
N CYS A 84 -21.40 -11.95 -19.41
CA CYS A 84 -20.48 -10.82 -19.31
C CYS A 84 -21.22 -9.47 -19.27
N ILE A 85 -20.63 -8.53 -18.56
CA ILE A 85 -21.10 -7.13 -18.49
C ILE A 85 -20.10 -6.27 -19.26
N ILE A 86 -20.58 -5.48 -20.21
CA ILE A 86 -19.74 -4.66 -21.09
C ILE A 86 -20.08 -3.20 -20.84
N GLU A 87 -19.08 -2.44 -20.41
CA GLU A 87 -19.22 -1.04 -20.06
C GLU A 87 -18.11 -0.21 -20.71
N PHE A 88 -18.35 1.08 -20.90
CA PHE A 88 -17.25 1.97 -21.24
C PHE A 88 -16.30 2.16 -20.05
N CYS A 89 -15.00 2.19 -20.33
CA CYS A 89 -14.03 2.62 -19.33
C CYS A 89 -14.31 4.07 -18.90
N MET A 90 -14.25 4.33 -17.59
CA MET A 90 -14.28 5.71 -17.08
C MET A 90 -13.11 6.55 -17.62
N ASN A 91 -11.92 5.94 -17.69
CA ASN A 91 -10.74 6.54 -18.30
C ASN A 91 -10.46 5.92 -19.68
N GLN A 92 -10.66 6.72 -20.72
CA GLN A 92 -10.46 6.34 -22.13
C GLN A 92 -9.00 6.40 -22.60
N SER A 93 -8.09 6.94 -21.78
CA SER A 93 -6.67 7.03 -22.10
C SER A 93 -5.97 5.66 -21.97
N ILE A 94 -4.94 5.43 -22.79
CA ILE A 94 -3.99 4.32 -22.62
C ILE A 94 -2.79 4.86 -21.82
N PRO A 95 -2.28 4.13 -20.82
CA PRO A 95 -1.00 4.50 -20.21
C PRO A 95 0.11 4.47 -21.27
N VAL A 96 0.78 5.61 -21.48
CA VAL A 96 1.81 5.77 -22.53
C VAL A 96 3.13 5.11 -22.13
N ASN A 97 3.39 5.04 -20.82
CA ASN A 97 4.54 4.36 -20.24
C ASN A 97 4.02 3.46 -19.12
N GLU A 98 4.05 2.14 -19.31
CA GLU A 98 4.02 1.21 -18.19
C GLU A 98 5.33 1.40 -17.45
N GLN A 99 5.33 2.28 -16.44
CA GLN A 99 6.47 2.46 -15.57
C GLN A 99 6.63 1.13 -14.83
N TYR A 100 7.56 0.30 -15.32
CA TYR A 100 7.80 -1.03 -14.80
C TYR A 100 8.17 -0.91 -13.32
N ASP A 101 7.35 -1.48 -12.45
CA ASP A 101 7.66 -1.49 -11.02
C ASP A 101 8.84 -2.43 -10.80
N HIS A 102 10.03 -1.86 -10.60
CA HIS A 102 11.26 -2.60 -10.35
C HIS A 102 11.21 -3.45 -9.08
N LEU A 103 10.25 -3.18 -8.19
CA LEU A 103 10.00 -3.93 -6.95
C LEU A 103 8.79 -4.87 -7.07
N GLY A 104 8.08 -4.87 -8.20
CA GLY A 104 7.00 -5.80 -8.47
C GLY A 104 7.53 -7.23 -8.63
N ASN A 105 6.79 -8.21 -8.11
CA ASN A 105 7.11 -9.64 -8.22
C ASN A 105 8.51 -10.04 -7.66
N THR A 106 9.00 -9.32 -6.64
CA THR A 106 10.28 -9.67 -5.98
C THR A 106 10.10 -10.40 -4.65
N ILE A 107 8.86 -10.74 -4.26
CA ILE A 107 8.59 -11.38 -2.96
C ILE A 107 9.23 -12.75 -2.85
N GLU A 108 9.29 -13.50 -3.94
CA GLU A 108 9.94 -14.81 -4.04
C GLU A 108 11.45 -14.71 -3.80
N SER A 109 12.03 -13.55 -4.07
CA SER A 109 13.45 -13.25 -3.85
C SER A 109 13.72 -12.65 -2.46
N ASP A 110 12.69 -12.28 -1.69
CA ASP A 110 12.86 -11.70 -0.36
C ASP A 110 13.37 -12.76 0.64
N ARG A 111 14.51 -12.46 1.27
CA ARG A 111 15.11 -13.29 2.31
C ARG A 111 14.14 -13.63 3.44
N ARG A 112 13.24 -12.69 3.80
CA ARG A 112 12.23 -12.91 4.84
C ARG A 112 11.20 -13.95 4.42
N PHE A 113 10.73 -13.87 3.17
CA PHE A 113 9.78 -14.83 2.61
C PHE A 113 10.41 -16.22 2.48
N ILE A 114 11.66 -16.29 1.99
CA ILE A 114 12.42 -17.54 1.89
C ILE A 114 12.62 -18.20 3.27
N ASN A 115 13.02 -17.42 4.28
CA ASN A 115 13.18 -17.96 5.64
C ASN A 115 11.85 -18.41 6.25
N PHE A 116 10.76 -17.71 5.94
CA PHE A 116 9.42 -18.10 6.38
C PHE A 116 8.99 -19.45 5.80
N LEU A 117 9.19 -19.66 4.50
CA LEU A 117 8.90 -20.95 3.86
C LEU A 117 9.73 -22.09 4.48
N LYS A 118 11.02 -21.87 4.73
CA LYS A 118 11.88 -22.84 5.43
C LYS A 118 11.35 -23.19 6.82
N HIS A 119 10.88 -22.20 7.58
CA HIS A 119 10.26 -22.44 8.90
C HIS A 119 8.91 -23.16 8.83
N ILE A 120 8.17 -23.05 7.73
CA ILE A 120 6.94 -23.82 7.52
C ILE A 120 7.27 -25.28 7.18
N ASP A 121 8.28 -25.50 6.33
CA ASP A 121 8.67 -26.82 5.83
C ASP A 121 9.50 -27.62 6.84
N GLU A 122 10.15 -26.96 7.80
CA GLU A 122 10.78 -27.62 8.93
C GLU A 122 9.74 -28.50 9.66
N PRO A 123 9.95 -29.83 9.75
CA PRO A 123 9.03 -30.69 10.45
C PRO A 123 8.89 -30.16 11.86
N LYS A 124 7.66 -29.78 12.22
CA LYS A 124 7.33 -29.32 13.56
C LYS A 124 7.53 -30.50 14.51
N GLU A 125 8.77 -30.72 14.95
CA GLU A 125 9.00 -31.28 16.28
C GLU A 125 8.13 -30.44 17.20
N SER A 126 7.16 -31.11 17.79
CA SER A 126 5.99 -30.54 18.45
C SER A 126 6.31 -29.19 19.11
N ILE A 127 5.65 -28.14 18.64
CA ILE A 127 5.65 -26.81 19.28
C ILE A 127 5.25 -26.92 20.77
N SER A 128 4.64 -28.04 21.16
CA SER A 128 4.41 -28.47 22.54
C SER A 128 5.66 -28.50 23.43
N ASN A 129 6.87 -28.71 22.89
CA ASN A 129 8.08 -28.88 23.70
C ASN A 129 8.97 -27.64 23.79
N LYS A 130 8.72 -26.60 22.98
CA LYS A 130 9.61 -25.41 22.90
C LYS A 130 9.15 -24.21 23.73
N PHE A 131 7.95 -24.30 24.31
CA PHE A 131 7.39 -23.26 25.17
C PHE A 131 6.82 -23.90 26.44
N SER A 132 7.71 -24.35 27.34
CA SER A 132 7.27 -24.57 28.72
C SER A 132 6.76 -23.24 29.26
N GLN A 133 5.62 -23.27 29.95
CA GLN A 133 4.99 -22.10 30.55
C GLN A 133 6.01 -21.28 31.37
N ASP A 134 6.97 -21.97 31.99
CA ASP A 134 8.05 -21.38 32.79
C ASP A 134 9.03 -20.52 31.97
N LEU A 135 9.37 -20.91 30.73
CA LEU A 135 10.25 -20.11 29.88
C LEU A 135 9.57 -18.82 29.43
N LEU A 136 8.29 -18.90 29.06
CA LEU A 136 7.46 -17.76 28.68
C LEU A 136 7.30 -16.77 29.84
N LEU A 137 7.01 -17.29 31.04
CA LEU A 137 6.90 -16.46 32.25
C LEU A 137 8.21 -15.72 32.53
N LYS A 138 9.35 -16.42 32.43
CA LYS A 138 10.68 -15.84 32.64
C LYS A 138 11.00 -14.74 31.63
N GLU A 139 10.64 -14.92 30.36
CA GLU A 139 10.85 -13.92 29.30
C GLU A 139 9.94 -12.69 29.48
N ILE A 140 8.68 -12.89 29.90
CA ILE A 140 7.75 -11.80 30.24
C ILE A 140 8.29 -10.98 31.43
N GLU A 141 8.84 -11.66 32.43
CA GLU A 141 9.38 -11.03 33.64
C GLU A 141 10.65 -10.22 33.34
N LEU A 142 11.54 -10.75 32.50
CA LEU A 142 12.70 -10.03 31.97
C LEU A 142 12.28 -8.80 31.15
N ARG A 143 11.30 -8.92 30.24
CA ARG A 143 10.77 -7.79 29.46
C ARG A 143 10.16 -6.71 30.36
N LYS A 144 9.41 -7.08 31.40
CA LYS A 144 8.87 -6.13 32.39
C LYS A 144 10.00 -5.44 33.17
N GLN A 145 11.08 -6.15 33.49
CA GLN A 145 12.24 -5.58 34.17
C GLN A 145 13.03 -4.61 33.27
N THR A 146 13.18 -4.91 31.97
CA THR A 146 13.81 -3.97 31.02
C THR A 146 12.93 -2.76 30.75
N PHE A 147 11.60 -2.93 30.67
CA PHE A 147 10.65 -1.84 30.45
C PHE A 147 10.55 -0.88 31.65
N SER A 148 10.75 -1.38 32.87
CA SER A 148 10.77 -0.54 34.08
C SER A 148 12.07 0.27 34.22
N LYS A 149 13.19 -0.20 33.65
CA LYS A 149 14.47 0.53 33.61
C LYS A 149 14.53 1.57 32.48
N SER A 150 13.80 1.35 31.38
CA SER A 150 13.78 2.23 30.19
C SER A 150 12.56 3.18 30.18
N LYS A 151 12.29 3.90 31.27
CA LYS A 151 11.25 4.96 31.27
C LYS A 151 11.67 6.23 30.54
N ASN A 152 12.96 6.36 30.23
CA ASN A 152 13.49 7.51 29.52
C ASN A 152 13.91 7.05 28.12
N THR A 153 13.15 7.50 27.12
CA THR A 153 13.57 7.41 25.73
C THR A 153 14.45 8.61 25.42
N GLU A 154 15.31 8.50 24.41
CA GLU A 154 16.16 9.62 23.95
C GLU A 154 15.33 10.90 23.69
N LEU A 155 14.09 10.73 23.22
CA LEU A 155 13.13 11.82 23.02
C LEU A 155 12.67 12.46 24.34
N THR A 156 12.34 11.67 25.38
CA THR A 156 11.93 12.25 26.66
C THR A 156 13.09 12.94 27.38
N GLU A 157 14.33 12.44 27.25
CA GLU A 157 15.52 13.12 27.75
C GLU A 157 15.76 14.46 27.07
N HIS A 158 15.62 14.50 25.73
CA HIS A 158 15.73 15.73 24.96
C HIS A 158 14.67 16.77 25.38
N ILE A 159 13.42 16.34 25.59
CA ILE A 159 12.33 17.21 26.03
C ILE A 159 12.61 17.77 27.44
N ILE A 160 13.09 16.92 28.37
CA ILE A 160 13.46 17.37 29.73
C ILE A 160 14.58 18.42 29.68
N HIS A 161 15.62 18.19 28.86
CA HIS A 161 16.72 19.14 28.67
C HIS A 161 16.24 20.47 28.07
N MET A 162 15.37 20.42 27.06
CA MET A 162 14.74 21.60 26.45
C MET A 162 13.92 22.44 27.43
N LEU A 163 13.18 21.79 28.34
CA LEU A 163 12.41 22.49 29.36
C LEU A 163 13.31 23.15 30.41
N LYS A 164 14.39 22.47 30.81
CA LYS A 164 15.37 23.00 31.78
C LYS A 164 16.12 24.21 31.23
N THR A 165 16.63 24.12 30.01
CA THR A 165 17.30 25.23 29.32
C THR A 165 16.38 26.45 29.12
N LYS A 166 15.11 26.25 28.79
CA LYS A 166 14.11 27.34 28.73
C LYS A 166 13.91 28.02 30.08
N LYS A 167 13.86 27.26 31.18
CA LYS A 167 13.72 27.80 32.54
C LYS A 167 14.96 28.60 32.94
N ASP A 168 16.15 28.08 32.70
CA ASP A 168 17.42 28.74 33.03
C ASP A 168 17.62 30.03 32.21
N ASN A 169 17.21 30.04 30.94
CA ASN A 169 17.21 31.25 30.13
C ASN A 169 16.27 32.34 30.66
N ARG A 170 15.09 31.96 31.20
CA ARG A 170 14.15 32.90 31.83
C ARG A 170 14.73 33.50 33.12
N THR A 171 15.34 32.68 33.99
CA THR A 171 15.95 33.16 35.24
C THR A 171 17.18 34.03 34.98
N MET A 172 18.00 33.67 33.98
CA MET A 172 19.13 34.48 33.52
C MET A 172 18.70 35.84 32.96
N LYS A 173 17.62 35.90 32.19
CA LYS A 173 17.08 37.17 31.70
C LYS A 173 16.62 38.06 32.86
N TYR A 174 15.87 37.49 33.80
CA TYR A 174 15.37 38.22 34.98
C TYR A 174 16.50 38.76 35.87
N SER A 175 17.56 37.96 36.10
CA SER A 175 18.72 38.41 36.88
C SER A 175 19.54 39.49 36.17
N LYS A 176 19.72 39.40 34.84
CA LYS A 176 20.37 40.43 34.03
C LYS A 176 19.60 41.75 34.06
N ASP A 177 18.27 41.70 33.96
CA ASP A 177 17.42 42.90 34.03
C ASP A 177 17.48 43.56 35.41
N ARG A 178 17.50 42.76 36.49
CA ARG A 178 17.66 43.26 37.86
C ARG A 178 19.01 43.96 38.06
N LYS A 179 20.11 43.35 37.58
CA LYS A 179 21.46 43.96 37.61
C LYS A 179 21.52 45.26 36.80
N LYS A 180 20.91 45.31 35.60
CA LYS A 180 20.83 46.53 34.78
C LYS A 180 20.09 47.66 35.51
N LYS A 181 18.93 47.39 36.11
CA LYS A 181 18.19 48.38 36.90
C LYS A 181 19.02 48.93 38.05
N HIS A 182 19.70 48.06 38.81
CA HIS A 182 20.56 48.48 39.92
C HIS A 182 21.73 49.35 39.44
N SER A 183 22.39 48.97 38.34
CA SER A 183 23.49 49.77 37.76
C SER A 183 23.04 51.14 37.25
N ARG A 184 21.83 51.27 36.69
CA ARG A 184 21.25 52.55 36.27
C ARG A 184 20.98 53.45 37.46
N SER A 185 20.41 52.89 38.53
CA SER A 185 20.16 53.62 39.77
C SER A 185 21.45 54.16 40.41
N LEU A 186 22.53 53.37 40.42
CA LEU A 186 23.83 53.81 40.93
C LEU A 186 24.41 54.97 40.09
N ARG A 187 24.31 54.89 38.75
CA ARG A 187 24.78 55.95 37.85
C ARG A 187 23.97 57.24 37.95
N SER A 188 22.66 57.17 38.21
CA SER A 188 21.85 58.38 38.45
C SER A 188 22.18 59.05 39.78
N SER A 189 22.49 58.27 40.82
CA SER A 189 22.88 58.83 42.12
C SER A 189 24.25 59.51 42.11
N GLN A 190 25.18 59.10 41.24
CA GLN A 190 26.49 59.74 41.07
C GLN A 190 26.48 61.02 40.21
N LYS A 191 25.39 61.33 39.50
CA LYS A 191 25.27 62.53 38.64
C LYS A 191 24.63 63.74 39.34
N HIS A 192 24.12 63.56 40.56
CA HIS A 192 23.41 64.59 41.32
C HIS A 192 24.05 64.89 42.69
N GLY A 193 25.28 64.41 42.92
CA GLY A 193 26.16 64.86 44.01
C GLY A 193 27.39 65.50 43.41
#